data_AF-A0A0L0SP07-F1
#
_entry.id   AF-A0A0L0SP07-F1
#
_cell.length_a   1.000
_cell.length_b   1.000
_cell.length_c   1.000
_cell.angle_alpha   90.00
_cell.angle_beta   90.00
_cell.angle_gamma   90.00
#
_symmetry.space_group_name_H-M   'P 1'
#
loop_
_entity.id
_entity.type
_entity.pdbx_description
1 polymer ?
#
loop_
_entity_poly.entity_id
_entity_poly.type
_entity_poly.pdbx_seq_one_letter_code
_entity_poly.pdbx_strand_id
1 'polypeptide(L)'
;MFRNQYDNDISTFSPHGRLHQIEYALEAVKQGSACVGIKSDRFVVLVALQRQGGELASYQKKVVKLDGHMGISFAGLTSDARVLSNYLRSECMRHKMTFSRPLPTYRAAMSVADKAQVNTQRYGSRPYGVGFLIAGHDAAGPHLYEFSPAGNCLDYVAHAIGSRAQSARTYLEKHVAEFATSSVADLIRHGLGALRETMPSDKDLTVENVAIAVVGVAENPSDDATIAAFPHMRKEDGFVAFHALSREEVDRHLKAHQQAAGTGAAAGGDASAAQAAAGEAMDTSE
;
A
#
# COMPACT_ATOMS: atom_id res chain seq x y z
N MET A 1 -28.31 20.74 17.53
CA MET A 1 -27.73 19.84 16.51
C MET A 1 -28.87 19.10 15.85
N PHE A 2 -29.16 19.34 14.58
CA PHE A 2 -30.08 18.48 13.84
C PHE A 2 -29.41 17.13 13.65
N ARG A 3 -29.95 16.11 14.32
CA ARG A 3 -29.50 14.72 14.17
C ARG A 3 -29.97 14.27 12.79
N ASN A 4 -29.06 13.90 11.91
CA ASN A 4 -29.42 13.33 10.61
C ASN A 4 -30.23 12.06 10.87
N GLN A 5 -31.44 11.94 10.30
CA GLN A 5 -32.32 10.80 10.60
C GLN A 5 -31.88 9.52 9.86
N TYR A 6 -31.02 9.67 8.85
CA TYR A 6 -30.66 8.60 7.90
C TYR A 6 -29.29 7.97 8.18
N ASP A 7 -28.63 8.28 9.30
CA ASP A 7 -27.26 7.82 9.57
C ASP A 7 -27.14 6.77 10.68
N ASN A 8 -28.25 6.39 11.32
CA ASN A 8 -28.23 5.45 12.45
C ASN A 8 -28.11 3.97 12.02
N ASP A 9 -28.49 3.64 10.78
CA ASP A 9 -28.52 2.28 10.27
C ASP A 9 -27.83 2.17 8.91
N ILE A 10 -27.27 0.99 8.64
CA ILE A 10 -26.55 0.69 7.41
C ILE A 10 -27.49 0.44 6.22
N SER A 11 -28.72 -0.04 6.47
CA SER A 11 -29.71 -0.33 5.42
C SER A 11 -30.54 0.89 4.99
N THR A 12 -30.33 2.06 5.60
CA THR A 12 -31.14 3.25 5.32
C THR A 12 -30.45 4.18 4.33
N PHE A 13 -31.05 4.36 3.17
CA PHE A 13 -30.61 5.35 2.19
C PHE A 13 -31.06 6.76 2.61
N SER A 14 -30.16 7.72 2.47
CA SER A 14 -30.52 9.13 2.54
C SER A 14 -31.35 9.55 1.32
N PRO A 15 -32.07 10.70 1.38
CA PRO A 15 -32.81 11.23 0.22
C PRO A 15 -31.97 11.45 -1.04
N HIS A 16 -30.65 11.51 -0.90
CA HIS A 16 -29.69 11.66 -2.00
C HIS A 16 -29.15 10.31 -2.52
N GLY A 17 -29.69 9.18 -2.06
CA GLY A 17 -29.23 7.84 -2.46
C GLY A 17 -27.89 7.42 -1.84
N ARG A 18 -27.46 8.07 -0.75
CA ARG A 18 -26.18 7.80 -0.07
C ARG A 18 -26.38 6.96 1.19
N LEU A 19 -25.45 6.05 1.45
CA LEU A 19 -25.36 5.25 2.69
C LEU A 19 -24.31 5.84 3.63
N HIS A 20 -24.73 6.62 4.61
CA HIS A 20 -23.82 7.39 5.46
C HIS A 20 -22.86 6.52 6.28
N GLN A 21 -23.27 5.35 6.73
CA GLN A 21 -22.40 4.42 7.47
C GLN A 21 -21.20 3.94 6.64
N ILE A 22 -21.36 3.79 5.32
CA ILE A 22 -20.25 3.46 4.42
C ILE A 22 -19.30 4.66 4.29
N GLU A 23 -19.84 5.87 4.19
CA GLU A 23 -19.04 7.10 4.08
C GLU A 23 -18.23 7.36 5.35
N TYR A 24 -18.80 7.09 6.52
CA TYR A 24 -18.09 7.15 7.79
C TYR A 24 -16.98 6.10 7.87
N ALA A 25 -17.22 4.88 7.37
CA ALA A 25 -16.18 3.86 7.28
C ALA A 25 -15.05 4.27 6.32
N LEU A 26 -15.38 4.91 5.19
CA LEU A 26 -14.39 5.47 4.26
C LEU A 26 -13.57 6.59 4.91
N GLU A 27 -14.18 7.45 5.75
CA GLU A 27 -13.43 8.43 6.52
C GLU A 27 -12.49 7.78 7.56
N ALA A 28 -12.93 6.70 8.21
CA ALA A 28 -12.06 5.96 9.12
C ALA A 28 -10.81 5.43 8.40
N VAL A 29 -10.93 5.01 7.15
CA VAL A 29 -9.78 4.60 6.32
C VAL A 29 -8.83 5.77 6.08
N LYS A 30 -9.34 6.96 5.73
CA LYS A 30 -8.54 8.17 5.52
C LYS A 30 -7.82 8.65 6.79
N GLN A 31 -8.34 8.35 7.98
CA GLN A 31 -7.65 8.64 9.24
C GLN A 31 -6.50 7.67 9.56
N GLY A 32 -6.51 6.48 8.93
CA GLY A 32 -5.45 5.48 9.02
C GLY A 32 -4.11 6.00 8.52
N SER A 33 -2.99 5.42 8.99
CA SER A 33 -1.68 5.76 8.45
C SER A 33 -1.55 5.40 6.96
N ALA A 34 -0.78 6.21 6.23
CA ALA A 34 -0.63 6.08 4.79
C ALA A 34 0.03 4.75 4.39
N CYS A 35 -0.47 4.16 3.32
CA CYS A 35 0.09 2.99 2.67
C CYS A 35 0.14 3.25 1.16
N VAL A 36 1.23 2.85 0.53
CA VAL A 36 1.51 3.00 -0.90
C VAL A 36 1.80 1.61 -1.48
N GLY A 37 1.27 1.34 -2.66
CA GLY A 37 1.54 0.14 -3.44
C GLY A 37 1.94 0.52 -4.86
N ILE A 38 2.96 -0.14 -5.40
CA ILE A 38 3.44 0.08 -6.77
C ILE A 38 3.70 -1.29 -7.41
N LYS A 39 3.12 -1.50 -8.59
CA LYS A 39 3.26 -2.70 -9.43
C LYS A 39 4.18 -2.38 -10.61
N SER A 40 5.16 -3.24 -10.84
CA SER A 40 5.91 -3.36 -12.09
C SER A 40 5.52 -4.63 -12.82
N ASP A 41 6.15 -4.93 -13.95
CA ASP A 41 5.87 -6.14 -14.73
C ASP A 41 6.28 -7.44 -14.01
N ARG A 42 7.18 -7.34 -13.01
CA ARG A 42 7.73 -8.49 -12.28
C ARG A 42 7.48 -8.47 -10.77
N PHE A 43 7.24 -7.29 -10.20
CA PHE A 43 7.21 -7.12 -8.75
C PHE A 43 6.05 -6.23 -8.31
N VAL A 44 5.61 -6.39 -7.07
CA VAL A 44 4.79 -5.39 -6.38
C VAL A 44 5.47 -5.03 -5.07
N VAL A 45 5.56 -3.73 -4.80
CA VAL A 45 6.14 -3.18 -3.59
C VAL A 45 5.03 -2.51 -2.79
N LEU A 46 4.98 -2.81 -1.49
CA LEU A 46 4.14 -2.12 -0.50
C LEU A 46 5.04 -1.33 0.44
N VAL A 47 4.73 -0.05 0.64
CA VAL A 47 5.42 0.85 1.56
C VAL A 47 4.38 1.47 2.49
N ALA A 48 4.56 1.31 3.80
CA ALA A 48 3.55 1.72 4.78
C ALA A 48 4.17 2.51 5.93
N LEU A 49 3.49 3.60 6.31
CA LEU A 49 3.81 4.37 7.49
C LEU A 49 3.23 3.69 8.73
N GLN A 50 4.10 3.37 9.68
CA GLN A 50 3.75 2.88 11.01
C GLN A 50 3.66 4.05 11.98
N ARG A 51 2.68 3.98 12.88
CA ARG A 51 2.53 4.95 13.97
C ARG A 51 2.86 4.29 15.29
N GLN A 52 3.49 5.05 16.15
CA GLN A 52 3.71 4.73 17.55
C GLN A 52 2.63 5.44 18.39
N GLY A 53 2.00 4.72 19.33
CA GLY A 53 0.95 5.28 20.19
C GLY A 53 1.47 6.18 21.31
N GLY A 54 2.77 6.14 21.58
CA GLY A 54 3.49 6.87 22.62
C GLY A 54 4.90 6.31 22.75
N GLU A 55 5.80 7.02 23.43
CA GLU A 55 7.25 6.69 23.47
C GLU A 55 7.56 5.27 23.96
N LEU A 56 6.76 4.73 24.87
CA LEU A 56 6.93 3.37 25.41
C LEU A 56 6.20 2.29 24.58
N ALA A 57 5.44 2.68 23.56
CA ALA A 57 4.66 1.76 22.75
C ALA A 57 5.49 1.23 21.57
N SER A 58 5.21 -0.01 21.16
CA SER A 58 5.74 -0.56 19.91
C SER A 58 4.99 0.00 18.69
N TYR A 59 5.67 0.01 17.55
CA TYR A 59 5.05 0.38 16.28
C TYR A 59 4.03 -0.66 15.85
N GLN A 60 2.88 -0.17 15.38
CA GLN A 60 1.84 -1.04 14.86
C GLN A 60 2.24 -1.58 13.48
N LYS A 61 2.32 -2.91 13.36
CA LYS A 61 2.58 -3.59 12.08
C LYS A 61 1.45 -3.30 11.10
N LYS A 62 1.83 -2.78 9.93
CA LYS A 62 0.91 -2.40 8.83
C LYS A 62 0.92 -3.35 7.65
N VAL A 63 2.00 -4.11 7.51
CA VAL A 63 2.19 -5.13 6.48
C VAL A 63 1.91 -6.50 7.09
N VAL A 64 1.11 -7.32 6.41
CA VAL A 64 0.72 -8.65 6.87
C VAL A 64 0.84 -9.67 5.73
N LYS A 65 1.65 -10.71 5.92
CA LYS A 65 1.74 -11.87 5.01
C LYS A 65 0.44 -12.70 5.08
N LEU A 66 -0.15 -12.99 3.93
CA LEU A 66 -1.34 -13.85 3.81
C LEU A 66 -0.98 -15.28 3.43
N ASP A 67 -0.13 -15.45 2.40
CA ASP A 67 0.41 -16.74 1.94
C ASP A 67 1.84 -16.49 1.40
N GLY A 68 2.50 -17.53 0.89
CA GLY A 68 3.82 -17.42 0.28
C GLY A 68 3.90 -16.40 -0.85
N HIS A 69 2.85 -16.23 -1.65
CA HIS A 69 2.82 -15.38 -2.85
C HIS A 69 1.97 -14.11 -2.70
N MET A 70 1.50 -13.79 -1.48
CA MET A 70 0.54 -12.72 -1.26
C MET A 70 0.66 -12.11 0.13
N GLY A 71 0.49 -10.78 0.21
CA GLY A 71 0.35 -10.05 1.44
C GLY A 71 -0.44 -8.77 1.27
N ILE A 72 -0.69 -8.09 2.39
CA ILE A 72 -1.48 -6.86 2.41
C ILE A 72 -0.78 -5.76 3.18
N SER A 73 -1.10 -4.52 2.83
CA SER A 73 -0.98 -3.35 3.71
C SER A 73 -2.36 -2.75 3.94
N PHE A 74 -2.58 -2.09 5.08
CA PHE A 74 -3.91 -1.61 5.45
C PHE A 74 -3.95 -0.23 6.12
N ALA A 75 -5.02 0.51 5.84
CA ALA A 75 -5.37 1.77 6.50
C ALA A 75 -6.76 1.68 7.14
N GLY A 76 -6.94 2.30 8.31
CA GLY A 76 -8.18 2.27 9.09
C GLY A 76 -8.09 1.43 10.36
N LEU A 77 -9.22 0.83 10.76
CA LEU A 77 -9.38 0.09 12.01
C LEU A 77 -8.58 -1.21 12.00
N THR A 78 -7.66 -1.35 12.95
CA THR A 78 -6.77 -2.52 13.04
C THR A 78 -7.49 -3.80 13.47
N SER A 79 -8.55 -3.67 14.28
CA SER A 79 -9.41 -4.81 14.64
C SER A 79 -10.01 -5.45 13.39
N ASP A 80 -10.51 -4.62 12.48
CA ASP A 80 -11.16 -5.06 11.25
C ASP A 80 -10.12 -5.62 10.28
N ALA A 81 -8.95 -4.99 10.20
CA ALA A 81 -7.80 -5.51 9.46
C ALA A 81 -7.43 -6.94 9.88
N ARG A 82 -7.42 -7.23 11.19
CA ARG A 82 -7.12 -8.56 11.73
C ARG A 82 -8.19 -9.57 11.35
N VAL A 83 -9.46 -9.20 11.44
CA VAL A 83 -10.58 -10.09 11.05
C VAL A 83 -10.49 -10.45 9.57
N LEU A 84 -10.33 -9.47 8.69
CA LEU A 84 -10.31 -9.71 7.25
C LEU A 84 -9.00 -10.37 6.78
N SER A 85 -7.85 -10.07 7.38
CA SER A 85 -6.59 -10.77 7.06
C SER A 85 -6.61 -12.24 7.49
N ASN A 86 -7.20 -12.57 8.65
CA ASN A 86 -7.38 -13.96 9.07
C ASN A 86 -8.37 -14.71 8.17
N TYR A 87 -9.44 -14.03 7.73
CA TYR A 87 -10.34 -14.58 6.71
C TYR A 87 -9.59 -14.88 5.41
N LEU A 88 -8.80 -13.95 4.89
CA LEU A 88 -8.02 -14.15 3.66
C LEU A 88 -6.98 -15.27 3.80
N ARG A 89 -6.29 -15.38 4.95
CA ARG A 89 -5.41 -16.52 5.25
C ARG A 89 -6.14 -17.86 5.18
N SER A 90 -7.34 -17.91 5.76
CA SER A 90 -8.18 -19.09 5.73
C SER A 90 -8.60 -19.46 4.31
N GLU A 91 -8.94 -18.46 3.49
CA GLU A 91 -9.26 -18.66 2.07
C GLU A 91 -8.06 -19.15 1.26
N CYS A 92 -6.86 -18.60 1.48
CA CYS A 92 -5.63 -19.08 0.84
C CYS A 92 -5.36 -20.55 1.20
N MET A 93 -5.43 -20.90 2.49
CA MET A 93 -5.23 -22.27 2.98
C MET A 93 -6.29 -23.23 2.40
N ARG A 94 -7.58 -22.84 2.42
CA ARG A 94 -8.69 -23.63 1.88
C ARG A 94 -8.51 -23.90 0.38
N HIS A 95 -8.18 -22.87 -0.40
CA HIS A 95 -7.94 -23.02 -1.84
C HIS A 95 -6.75 -23.94 -2.13
N LYS A 96 -5.67 -23.80 -1.35
CA LYS A 96 -4.46 -24.63 -1.46
C LYS A 96 -4.75 -26.09 -1.09
N MET A 97 -5.56 -26.36 -0.07
CA MET A 97 -6.00 -27.71 0.29
C MET A 97 -6.87 -28.35 -0.81
N THR A 98 -7.84 -27.61 -1.36
CA THR A 98 -8.80 -28.16 -2.32
C THR A 98 -8.22 -28.34 -3.72
N PHE A 99 -7.40 -27.38 -4.18
CA PHE A 99 -6.94 -27.31 -5.57
C PHE A 99 -5.43 -27.51 -5.72
N SER A 100 -4.71 -27.75 -4.61
CA SER A 100 -3.24 -27.94 -4.59
C SER A 100 -2.47 -26.81 -5.29
N ARG A 101 -3.03 -25.60 -5.32
CA ARG A 101 -2.45 -24.43 -5.97
C ARG A 101 -2.72 -23.14 -5.18
N PRO A 102 -1.85 -22.13 -5.26
CA PRO A 102 -2.04 -20.83 -4.61
C PRO A 102 -3.36 -20.17 -5.07
N LEU A 103 -3.99 -19.42 -4.16
CA LEU A 103 -5.19 -18.63 -4.47
C LEU A 103 -4.82 -17.46 -5.41
N PRO A 104 -5.44 -17.33 -6.60
CA PRO A 104 -5.21 -16.18 -7.48
C PRO A 104 -5.57 -14.86 -6.78
N THR A 105 -4.78 -13.81 -7.02
CA THR A 105 -4.89 -12.55 -6.26
C THR A 105 -6.24 -11.86 -6.45
N TYR A 106 -6.74 -11.86 -7.69
CA TYR A 106 -8.08 -11.36 -8.04
C TYR A 106 -9.20 -12.06 -7.23
N ARG A 107 -9.11 -13.39 -7.04
CA ARG A 107 -10.11 -14.14 -6.26
C ARG A 107 -10.04 -13.78 -4.78
N ALA A 108 -8.84 -13.60 -4.25
CA ALA A 108 -8.67 -13.13 -2.88
C ALA A 108 -9.31 -11.75 -2.68
N ALA A 109 -9.05 -10.80 -3.59
CA ALA A 109 -9.61 -9.45 -3.55
C ALA A 109 -11.15 -9.47 -3.63
N MET A 110 -11.74 -10.19 -4.58
CA MET A 110 -13.20 -10.33 -4.65
C MET A 110 -13.78 -11.01 -3.41
N SER A 111 -13.14 -12.06 -2.89
CA SER A 111 -13.66 -12.80 -1.72
C SER A 111 -13.76 -11.92 -0.47
N VAL A 112 -12.87 -10.93 -0.31
CA VAL A 112 -12.95 -9.96 0.79
C VAL A 112 -13.98 -8.88 0.51
N ALA A 113 -14.13 -8.44 -0.74
CA ALA A 113 -15.21 -7.55 -1.16
C ALA A 113 -16.58 -8.15 -0.89
N ASP A 114 -16.83 -9.39 -1.32
CA ASP A 114 -18.09 -10.10 -1.09
C ASP A 114 -18.39 -10.23 0.41
N LYS A 115 -17.36 -10.60 1.20
CA LYS A 115 -17.49 -10.67 2.66
C LYS A 115 -17.85 -9.33 3.27
N ALA A 116 -17.20 -8.25 2.84
CA ALA A 116 -17.47 -6.91 3.33
C ALA A 116 -18.86 -6.42 2.92
N GLN A 117 -19.30 -6.79 1.72
CA GLN A 117 -20.56 -6.36 1.15
C GLN A 117 -21.79 -6.97 1.84
N VAL A 118 -21.64 -8.09 2.53
CA VAL A 118 -22.70 -8.60 3.42
C VAL A 118 -22.96 -7.62 4.58
N ASN A 119 -21.92 -7.00 5.12
CA ASN A 119 -22.01 -6.09 6.26
C ASN A 119 -22.55 -4.70 5.89
N THR A 120 -22.68 -4.37 4.62
CA THR A 120 -23.26 -3.11 4.13
C THR A 120 -24.75 -3.23 3.81
N GLN A 121 -25.30 -4.45 3.81
CA GLN A 121 -26.71 -4.71 3.48
C GLN A 121 -27.49 -5.31 4.66
N ARG A 122 -26.80 -6.01 5.57
CA ARG A 122 -27.45 -6.69 6.69
C ARG A 122 -27.65 -5.74 7.87
N TYR A 123 -28.92 -5.56 8.25
CA TYR A 123 -29.31 -4.83 9.46
C TYR A 123 -28.54 -5.32 10.70
N GLY A 124 -28.15 -4.38 11.57
CA GLY A 124 -27.42 -4.65 12.82
C GLY A 124 -25.93 -4.97 12.65
N SER A 125 -25.43 -5.01 11.41
CA SER A 125 -23.99 -5.05 11.13
C SER A 125 -23.45 -3.65 10.86
N ARG A 126 -22.14 -3.46 11.02
CA ARG A 126 -21.44 -2.26 10.53
C ARG A 126 -20.46 -2.63 9.42
N PRO A 127 -20.24 -1.74 8.43
CA PRO A 127 -19.15 -1.90 7.47
C PRO A 127 -17.80 -2.02 8.18
N TYR A 128 -16.88 -2.72 7.53
CA TYR A 128 -15.49 -2.77 7.98
C TYR A 128 -14.84 -1.42 7.76
N GLY A 129 -14.26 -0.81 8.80
CA GLY A 129 -13.62 0.50 8.73
C GLY A 129 -12.16 0.42 8.27
N VAL A 130 -11.85 -0.44 7.29
CA VAL A 130 -10.49 -0.72 6.83
C VAL A 130 -10.42 -0.83 5.31
N GLY A 131 -9.39 -0.25 4.71
CA GLY A 131 -9.02 -0.46 3.31
C GLY A 131 -7.74 -1.25 3.21
N PHE A 132 -7.62 -2.09 2.18
CA PHE A 132 -6.41 -2.87 1.92
C PHE A 132 -5.77 -2.49 0.59
N LEU A 133 -4.44 -2.54 0.56
CA LEU A 133 -3.67 -2.78 -0.65
C LEU A 133 -3.21 -4.23 -0.60
N ILE A 134 -3.73 -5.03 -1.52
CA ILE A 134 -3.44 -6.46 -1.64
C ILE A 134 -2.41 -6.63 -2.74
N ALA A 135 -1.20 -7.04 -2.36
CA ALA A 135 -0.12 -7.33 -3.28
C ALA A 135 0.03 -8.84 -3.39
N GLY A 136 -0.05 -9.37 -4.61
CA GLY A 136 0.18 -10.78 -4.87
C GLY A 136 0.85 -10.98 -6.21
N HIS A 137 1.47 -12.14 -6.38
CA HIS A 137 1.99 -12.54 -7.67
C HIS A 137 1.51 -13.97 -7.93
N ASP A 138 0.75 -14.16 -9.00
CA ASP A 138 0.20 -15.45 -9.40
C ASP A 138 0.69 -15.84 -10.80
N ALA A 139 0.04 -16.83 -11.42
CA ALA A 139 0.42 -17.32 -12.74
C ALA A 139 0.35 -16.22 -13.82
N ALA A 140 -0.59 -15.28 -13.69
CA ALA A 140 -0.77 -14.17 -14.63
C ALA A 140 0.24 -13.03 -14.40
N GLY A 141 0.99 -13.05 -13.30
CA GLY A 141 2.00 -12.06 -12.98
C GLY A 141 1.76 -11.34 -11.64
N PRO A 142 2.41 -10.19 -11.42
CA PRO A 142 2.19 -9.34 -10.27
C PRO A 142 0.85 -8.60 -10.34
N HIS A 143 0.20 -8.43 -9.19
CA HIS A 143 -1.10 -7.76 -9.06
C HIS A 143 -1.15 -6.88 -7.81
N LEU A 144 -1.77 -5.71 -7.95
CA LEU A 144 -2.03 -4.78 -6.86
C LEU A 144 -3.51 -4.41 -6.86
N TYR A 145 -4.25 -4.90 -5.87
CA TYR A 145 -5.66 -4.58 -5.71
C TYR A 145 -5.89 -3.64 -4.53
N GLU A 146 -6.74 -2.64 -4.71
CA GLU A 146 -7.37 -1.93 -3.59
C GLU A 146 -8.64 -2.69 -3.18
N PHE A 147 -8.84 -2.88 -1.89
CA PHE A 147 -10.14 -3.19 -1.31
C PHE A 147 -10.62 -2.01 -0.46
N SER A 148 -11.88 -1.62 -0.69
CA SER A 148 -12.53 -0.53 0.02
C SER A 148 -13.72 -1.03 0.85
N PRO A 149 -13.99 -0.45 2.04
CA PRO A 149 -15.17 -0.70 2.88
C PRO A 149 -16.52 -0.71 2.15
N ALA A 150 -16.60 0.00 1.02
CA ALA A 150 -17.79 0.07 0.17
C ALA A 150 -18.08 -1.23 -0.60
N GLY A 151 -17.22 -2.26 -0.48
CA GLY A 151 -17.33 -3.51 -1.24
C GLY A 151 -16.70 -3.43 -2.63
N ASN A 152 -15.98 -2.35 -2.94
CA ASN A 152 -15.30 -2.19 -4.22
C ASN A 152 -13.90 -2.82 -4.17
N CYS A 153 -13.53 -3.48 -5.26
CA CYS A 153 -12.18 -3.95 -5.51
C CYS A 153 -11.71 -3.54 -6.91
N LEU A 154 -10.56 -2.88 -6.98
CA LEU A 154 -9.99 -2.32 -8.21
C LEU A 154 -8.53 -2.70 -8.35
N ASP A 155 -8.10 -3.04 -9.57
CA ASP A 155 -6.69 -3.29 -9.92
C ASP A 155 -5.99 -1.95 -10.22
N TYR A 156 -4.78 -1.78 -9.71
CA TYR A 156 -3.99 -0.57 -9.86
C TYR A 156 -2.57 -0.88 -10.36
N VAL A 157 -2.01 0.05 -11.13
CA VAL A 157 -0.56 0.09 -11.39
C VAL A 157 0.17 0.65 -10.17
N ALA A 158 -0.33 1.74 -9.61
CA ALA A 158 0.13 2.26 -8.34
C ALA A 158 -1.04 2.91 -7.61
N HIS A 159 -1.06 2.78 -6.28
CA HIS A 159 -2.12 3.37 -5.47
C HIS A 159 -1.66 3.70 -4.06
N ALA A 160 -2.37 4.62 -3.42
CA ALA A 160 -2.16 4.96 -2.02
C ALA A 160 -3.49 5.09 -1.28
N ILE A 161 -3.51 4.63 -0.03
CA ILE A 161 -4.65 4.72 0.90
C ILE A 161 -4.21 5.30 2.24
N GLY A 162 -5.15 5.81 3.03
CA GLY A 162 -4.90 6.39 4.35
C GLY A 162 -4.72 7.91 4.34
N SER A 163 -4.09 8.40 5.40
CA SER A 163 -3.97 9.83 5.71
C SER A 163 -3.11 10.54 4.68
N ARG A 164 -3.66 11.63 4.12
CA ARG A 164 -3.02 12.42 3.05
C ARG A 164 -2.60 11.59 1.83
N ALA A 165 -3.29 10.48 1.55
CA ALA A 165 -2.97 9.63 0.40
C ALA A 165 -3.08 10.35 -0.96
N GLN A 166 -3.82 11.47 -1.03
CA GLN A 166 -3.95 12.25 -2.27
C GLN A 166 -2.59 12.80 -2.75
N SER A 167 -1.72 13.28 -1.85
CA SER A 167 -0.40 13.78 -2.25
C SER A 167 0.49 12.65 -2.78
N ALA A 168 0.45 11.47 -2.16
CA ALA A 168 1.10 10.27 -2.68
C ALA A 168 0.58 9.89 -4.07
N ARG A 169 -0.75 9.90 -4.30
CA ARG A 169 -1.33 9.61 -5.62
C ARG A 169 -0.83 10.59 -6.68
N THR A 170 -0.78 11.89 -6.37
CA THR A 170 -0.23 12.91 -7.28
C THR A 170 1.25 12.68 -7.58
N TYR A 171 2.05 12.21 -6.63
CA TYR A 171 3.43 11.80 -6.90
C TYR A 171 3.49 10.58 -7.84
N LEU A 172 2.67 9.56 -7.58
CA LEU A 172 2.65 8.32 -8.37
C LEU A 172 2.19 8.57 -9.82
N GLU A 173 1.20 9.43 -10.02
CA GLU A 173 0.70 9.82 -11.34
C GLU A 173 1.80 10.46 -12.21
N LYS A 174 2.69 11.26 -11.61
CA LYS A 174 3.81 11.90 -12.33
C LYS A 174 4.87 10.91 -12.80
N HIS A 175 5.04 9.78 -12.10
CA HIS A 175 6.11 8.81 -12.37
C HIS A 175 5.59 7.47 -12.92
N VAL A 176 4.31 7.40 -13.31
CA VAL A 176 3.66 6.13 -13.71
C VAL A 176 4.36 5.41 -14.86
N ALA A 177 4.95 6.16 -15.79
CA ALA A 177 5.66 5.62 -16.94
C ALA A 177 6.97 4.89 -16.56
N GLU A 178 7.53 5.17 -15.38
CA GLU A 178 8.79 4.59 -14.92
C GLU A 178 8.60 3.22 -14.27
N PHE A 179 7.38 2.86 -13.83
CA PHE A 179 7.17 1.70 -12.96
C PHE A 179 7.29 0.34 -13.66
N ALA A 180 6.85 0.21 -14.91
CA ALA A 180 6.75 -1.09 -15.59
C ALA A 180 8.08 -1.86 -15.62
N THR A 181 9.16 -1.18 -16.02
CA THR A 181 10.51 -1.76 -16.17
C THR A 181 11.44 -1.51 -14.98
N SER A 182 10.96 -0.86 -13.92
CA SER A 182 11.77 -0.48 -12.77
C SER A 182 12.28 -1.68 -11.97
N SER A 183 13.48 -1.54 -11.41
CA SER A 183 14.01 -2.51 -10.45
C SER A 183 13.26 -2.45 -9.11
N VAL A 184 13.40 -3.48 -8.27
CA VAL A 184 12.81 -3.46 -6.91
C VAL A 184 13.31 -2.25 -6.10
N ALA A 185 14.59 -1.90 -6.22
CA ALA A 185 15.17 -0.77 -5.51
C ALA A 185 14.57 0.57 -5.96
N ASP A 186 14.34 0.74 -7.27
CA ASP A 186 13.72 1.95 -7.82
C ASP A 186 12.25 2.06 -7.43
N LEU A 187 11.50 0.95 -7.45
CA LEU A 187 10.12 0.92 -6.97
C LEU A 187 10.03 1.27 -5.48
N ILE A 188 10.94 0.75 -4.66
CA ILE A 188 11.03 1.11 -3.24
C ILE A 188 11.34 2.60 -3.10
N ARG A 189 12.25 3.15 -3.90
CA ARG A 189 12.59 4.58 -3.90
C ARG A 189 11.36 5.45 -4.24
N HIS A 190 10.59 5.10 -5.26
CA HIS A 190 9.34 5.79 -5.58
C HIS A 190 8.29 5.62 -4.48
N GLY A 191 8.19 4.44 -3.88
CA GLY A 191 7.28 4.19 -2.75
C GLY A 191 7.61 5.04 -1.53
N LEU A 192 8.91 5.20 -1.20
CA LEU A 192 9.39 6.08 -0.13
C LEU A 192 9.15 7.55 -0.45
N GLY A 193 9.41 7.97 -1.70
CA GLY A 193 9.12 9.34 -2.17
C GLY A 193 7.63 9.68 -2.06
N ALA A 194 6.76 8.80 -2.56
CA ALA A 194 5.31 8.94 -2.42
C ALA A 194 4.87 8.97 -0.94
N LEU A 195 5.46 8.12 -0.10
CA LEU A 195 5.14 8.10 1.34
C LEU A 195 5.58 9.40 2.04
N ARG A 196 6.72 9.98 1.66
CA ARG A 196 7.23 11.24 2.22
C ARG A 196 6.25 12.40 1.98
N GLU A 197 5.63 12.46 0.81
CA GLU A 197 4.59 13.45 0.46
C GLU A 197 3.34 13.35 1.36
N THR A 198 3.13 12.23 2.04
CA THR A 198 2.01 12.06 2.99
C THR A 198 2.35 12.52 4.41
N MET A 199 3.59 12.93 4.67
CA MET A 199 4.07 13.36 5.98
C MET A 199 4.21 14.88 6.03
N PRO A 200 4.06 15.52 7.20
CA PRO A 200 4.35 16.94 7.32
C PRO A 200 5.88 17.17 7.21
N SER A 201 6.29 18.39 6.88
CA SER A 201 7.69 18.68 6.55
C SER A 201 8.66 18.46 7.70
N ASP A 202 8.18 18.56 8.94
CA ASP A 202 8.91 18.41 10.21
C ASP A 202 9.22 16.96 10.61
N LYS A 203 8.68 15.96 9.89
CA LYS A 203 8.88 14.54 10.21
C LYS A 203 9.52 13.80 9.05
N ASP A 204 10.53 13.00 9.39
CA ASP A 204 11.25 12.18 8.42
C ASP A 204 10.88 10.70 8.50
N LEU A 205 11.20 9.99 7.41
CA LEU A 205 11.10 8.55 7.33
C LEU A 205 12.27 7.92 8.08
N THR A 206 11.96 7.01 8.99
CA THR A 206 12.93 6.30 9.82
C THR A 206 12.71 4.79 9.70
N VAL A 207 13.74 4.01 10.06
CA VAL A 207 13.68 2.54 10.05
C VAL A 207 12.54 2.00 10.92
N GLU A 208 12.14 2.75 11.95
CA GLU A 208 11.09 2.34 12.87
C GLU A 208 9.69 2.65 12.36
N ASN A 209 9.53 3.76 11.62
CA ASN A 209 8.23 4.22 11.16
C ASN A 209 7.88 3.75 9.74
N VAL A 210 8.79 3.09 9.03
CA VAL A 210 8.53 2.54 7.69
C VAL A 210 8.50 1.02 7.73
N ALA A 211 7.50 0.43 7.08
CA ALA A 211 7.53 -0.96 6.68
C ALA A 211 7.50 -1.09 5.15
N ILE A 212 8.31 -2.00 4.64
CA ILE A 212 8.42 -2.29 3.21
C ILE A 212 8.17 -3.78 3.02
N ALA A 213 7.40 -4.13 2.00
CA ALA A 213 7.22 -5.50 1.56
C ALA A 213 7.34 -5.57 0.05
N VAL A 214 7.89 -6.68 -0.43
CA VAL A 214 8.04 -6.96 -1.86
C VAL A 214 7.42 -8.32 -2.13
N VAL A 215 6.71 -8.43 -3.25
CA VAL A 215 6.27 -9.70 -3.80
C VAL A 215 6.71 -9.79 -5.25
N GLY A 216 7.30 -10.92 -5.61
CA GLY A 216 7.70 -11.23 -6.98
C GLY A 216 8.63 -12.43 -7.03
N VAL A 217 9.27 -12.63 -8.17
CA VAL A 217 10.18 -13.75 -8.40
C VAL A 217 11.51 -13.49 -7.67
N ALA A 218 11.80 -14.27 -6.64
CA ALA A 218 13.03 -14.25 -5.87
C ALA A 218 14.07 -15.21 -6.48
N GLU A 219 15.31 -14.73 -6.62
CA GLU A 219 16.45 -15.50 -7.12
C GLU A 219 16.97 -16.52 -6.09
N ASN A 220 16.81 -16.27 -4.78
CA ASN A 220 17.19 -17.18 -3.68
C ASN A 220 16.18 -17.10 -2.53
N PRO A 221 15.29 -18.09 -2.32
CA PRO A 221 14.29 -18.04 -1.26
C PRO A 221 14.86 -18.66 0.02
N SER A 222 14.76 -17.95 1.14
CA SER A 222 15.16 -18.40 2.47
C SER A 222 14.17 -19.35 3.16
N ASP A 223 12.97 -19.56 2.59
CA ASP A 223 11.90 -20.40 3.15
C ASP A 223 11.77 -21.75 2.42
N ASP A 224 12.63 -22.71 2.80
CA ASP A 224 12.76 -24.06 2.21
C ASP A 224 11.46 -24.91 2.23
N ALA A 225 10.55 -24.63 3.17
CA ALA A 225 9.27 -25.35 3.30
C ALA A 225 8.21 -24.93 2.26
N THR A 226 8.27 -23.70 1.74
CA THR A 226 7.33 -23.22 0.71
C THR A 226 7.77 -23.73 -0.67
N ILE A 227 9.09 -23.88 -0.86
CA ILE A 227 9.76 -24.39 -2.05
C ILE A 227 9.37 -25.84 -2.35
N ALA A 228 9.37 -26.71 -1.33
CA ALA A 228 9.06 -28.12 -1.48
C ALA A 228 7.58 -28.42 -1.81
N ALA A 229 6.66 -27.55 -1.41
CA ALA A 229 5.23 -27.82 -1.46
C ALA A 229 4.56 -27.46 -2.80
N PHE A 230 5.17 -26.61 -3.64
CA PHE A 230 4.53 -26.10 -4.88
C PHE A 230 5.49 -26.03 -6.08
N PRO A 231 5.86 -27.17 -6.70
CA PRO A 231 6.79 -27.21 -7.84
C PRO A 231 6.33 -26.46 -9.09
N HIS A 232 5.03 -26.18 -9.24
CA HIS A 232 4.46 -25.39 -10.33
C HIS A 232 4.58 -23.86 -10.14
N MET A 233 5.01 -23.39 -8.96
CA MET A 233 5.35 -21.98 -8.74
C MET A 233 6.81 -21.65 -9.13
N ARG A 234 7.54 -22.66 -9.61
CA ARG A 234 8.87 -22.53 -10.19
C ARG A 234 8.71 -22.00 -11.62
N LYS A 235 8.96 -20.71 -11.84
CA LYS A 235 9.29 -20.21 -13.18
C LYS A 235 10.78 -20.48 -13.41
N GLU A 236 11.22 -20.56 -14.66
CA GLU A 236 12.63 -20.79 -15.04
C GLU A 236 13.60 -19.78 -14.37
N ASP A 237 13.08 -18.63 -13.92
CA ASP A 237 13.83 -17.51 -13.32
C ASP A 237 13.76 -17.39 -11.77
N GLY A 238 13.07 -18.28 -11.04
CA GLY A 238 13.03 -18.25 -9.55
C GLY A 238 11.68 -18.55 -8.90
N PHE A 239 11.55 -18.31 -7.59
CA PHE A 239 10.33 -18.57 -6.80
C PHE A 239 9.57 -17.31 -6.43
N VAL A 240 8.24 -17.32 -6.55
CA VAL A 240 7.42 -16.20 -6.12
C VAL A 240 7.29 -16.17 -4.59
N ALA A 241 7.84 -15.13 -3.96
CA ALA A 241 7.79 -14.97 -2.51
C ALA A 241 7.36 -13.56 -2.09
N PHE A 242 6.48 -13.49 -1.11
CA PHE A 242 6.19 -12.30 -0.33
C PHE A 242 7.23 -12.17 0.78
N HIS A 243 8.04 -11.12 0.70
CA HIS A 243 9.09 -10.78 1.64
C HIS A 243 8.78 -9.46 2.33
N ALA A 244 8.62 -9.49 3.65
CA ALA A 244 8.56 -8.27 4.46
C ALA A 244 9.98 -7.95 4.92
N LEU A 245 10.49 -6.79 4.53
CA LEU A 245 11.89 -6.45 4.73
C LEU A 245 12.24 -6.34 6.22
N SER A 246 13.44 -6.80 6.57
CA SER A 246 14.01 -6.64 7.89
C SER A 246 14.37 -5.16 8.13
N ARG A 247 14.58 -4.78 9.40
CA ARG A 247 14.99 -3.40 9.76
C ARG A 247 16.29 -2.99 9.05
N GLU A 248 17.23 -3.91 8.91
CA GLU A 248 18.52 -3.65 8.24
C GLU A 248 18.34 -3.42 6.73
N GLU A 249 17.42 -4.15 6.10
CA GLU A 249 17.09 -3.96 4.69
C GLU A 249 16.38 -2.62 4.46
N VAL A 250 15.44 -2.26 5.33
CA VAL A 250 14.76 -0.96 5.29
C VAL A 250 15.75 0.19 5.46
N ASP A 251 16.71 0.08 6.40
CA ASP A 251 17.76 1.08 6.62
C ASP A 251 18.62 1.32 5.37
N ARG A 252 19.02 0.25 4.66
CA ARG A 252 19.76 0.38 3.40
C ARG A 252 18.97 1.17 2.34
N HIS A 253 17.69 0.86 2.18
CA HIS A 253 16.85 1.57 1.20
C HIS A 253 16.56 3.02 1.61
N LEU A 254 16.39 3.30 2.90
CA LEU A 254 16.22 4.68 3.40
C LEU A 254 17.47 5.52 3.15
N LYS A 255 18.66 4.99 3.46
CA LYS A 255 19.93 5.69 3.20
C LYS A 255 20.12 5.98 1.71
N ALA A 256 19.84 5.00 0.84
CA ALA A 256 19.90 5.18 -0.61
C ALA A 256 18.91 6.27 -1.09
N HIS A 257 17.68 6.28 -0.55
CA HIS A 257 16.68 7.30 -0.87
C HIS A 257 17.12 8.71 -0.43
N GLN A 258 17.68 8.85 0.78
CA GLN A 258 18.18 10.13 1.30
C GLN A 258 19.37 10.65 0.49
N GLN A 259 20.29 9.78 0.06
CA GLN A 259 21.41 10.16 -0.80
C GLN A 259 20.94 10.68 -2.16
N ALA A 260 19.97 10.01 -2.78
CA ALA A 260 19.38 10.43 -4.05
C ALA A 260 18.65 11.79 -3.93
N ALA A 261 17.96 12.03 -2.80
CA ALA A 261 17.31 13.31 -2.53
C ALA A 261 18.33 14.45 -2.31
N GLY A 262 19.44 14.18 -1.61
CA GLY A 262 20.52 15.14 -1.38
C GLY A 262 21.27 15.54 -2.66
N THR A 263 21.49 14.61 -3.58
CA THR A 263 22.12 14.92 -4.89
C THR A 263 21.22 15.77 -5.80
N GLY A 264 19.89 15.63 -5.69
CA GLY A 264 18.94 16.46 -6.43
C GLY A 264 18.88 17.91 -5.94
N ALA A 265 19.10 18.14 -4.64
CA ALA A 265 19.14 19.49 -4.05
C ALA A 265 20.41 20.27 -4.45
N ALA A 266 21.55 19.59 -4.61
CA ALA A 266 22.80 20.22 -5.07
C ALA A 266 22.74 20.66 -6.55
N ALA A 267 22.06 19.89 -7.41
CA ALA A 267 21.91 20.25 -8.83
C ALA A 267 20.88 21.38 -9.09
N GLY A 268 19.91 21.59 -8.18
CA GLY A 268 18.92 22.66 -8.28
C GLY A 268 19.39 24.03 -7.79
N GLY A 269 20.45 24.10 -6.98
CA GLY A 269 21.00 25.35 -6.44
C GLY A 269 21.83 26.15 -7.45
N ASP A 270 22.52 25.47 -8.38
CA ASP A 270 23.35 26.14 -9.40
C ASP A 270 22.50 26.81 -10.50
N ALA A 271 21.28 26.32 -10.76
CA ALA A 271 20.39 26.93 -11.76
C ALA A 271 19.77 28.25 -11.27
N SER A 272 19.46 28.39 -9.97
CA SER A 272 18.93 29.65 -9.43
C SER A 272 20.01 30.71 -9.23
N ALA A 273 21.24 30.31 -8.92
CA ALA A 273 22.37 31.24 -8.81
C ALA A 273 22.76 31.84 -10.18
N ALA A 274 22.69 31.04 -11.26
CA ALA A 274 22.96 31.52 -12.61
C ALA A 274 21.90 32.50 -13.16
N GLN A 275 20.63 32.38 -12.74
CA GLN A 275 19.58 33.33 -13.12
C GLN A 275 19.61 34.63 -12.32
N ALA A 276 20.04 34.59 -11.06
CA ALA A 276 20.19 35.80 -10.24
C ALA A 276 21.36 36.70 -10.74
N ALA A 277 22.48 36.10 -11.15
CA ALA A 277 23.63 36.85 -11.68
C ALA A 277 23.37 37.50 -13.05
N ALA A 278 22.42 36.99 -13.84
CA ALA A 278 22.05 37.57 -15.13
C ALA A 278 21.09 38.77 -15.00
N GLY A 279 20.35 38.88 -13.89
CA GLY A 279 19.39 39.97 -13.65
C GLY A 279 20.01 41.27 -13.14
N GLU A 280 21.16 41.21 -12.47
CA GLU A 280 21.85 42.39 -11.91
C GLU A 280 22.72 43.14 -12.93
N ALA A 281 23.04 42.55 -14.09
CA ALA A 281 23.88 43.19 -15.10
C ALA A 281 23.12 44.04 -16.13
N MET A 282 21.79 44.12 -16.05
CA MET A 282 20.95 44.75 -17.09
C MET A 282 20.25 46.05 -16.64
N ASP A 283 20.48 46.53 -15.41
CA ASP A 283 19.80 47.71 -14.85
C ASP A 283 20.72 48.91 -14.54
N THR A 284 21.79 49.08 -15.32
CA THR A 284 22.60 50.31 -15.28
C THR A 284 22.91 50.84 -16.67
N SER A 285 21.87 51.24 -17.40
CA SER A 285 22.00 52.17 -18.53
C SER A 285 20.63 52.68 -18.96
N GLU A 286 20.17 53.78 -18.35
CA GLU A 286 19.63 55.00 -18.98
C GLU A 286 19.24 56.04 -17.92
#